data_AF-X1KR56-F1
#
_entry.id   AF-X1KR56-F1
#
_cell.length_a   1.000
_cell.length_b   1.000
_cell.length_c   1.000
_cell.angle_alpha   90.00
_cell.angle_beta   90.00
_cell.angle_gamma   90.00
#
_symmetry.space_group_name_H-M   'P 1'
#
loop_
_entity.id
_entity.type
_entity.pdbx_description
1 polymer ?
#
loop_
_entity_poly.entity_id
_entity_poly.type
_entity_poly.pdbx_seq_one_letter_code
_entity_poly.pdbx_strand_id
1 'polypeptide(L)'
;NPKRISKLRLEMAGIWKYFFCGAFAEDGNDKTLILGKSLIRCREVWDDFISNENVIYIGDHPHDAIGAQALGVQFIGITNQPERLHGIVDNRIHSDYRDLNGLLIQMDRLWNNSPAT
;
A
#
# COMPACT_ATOMS: atom_id res chain seq x y z
N ASN A 1 -5.20 17.82 -12.76
CA ASN A 1 -4.45 16.58 -13.00
C ASN A 1 -3.98 16.04 -11.65
N PRO A 2 -4.65 15.01 -11.10
CA PRO A 2 -4.28 14.33 -9.86
C PRO A 2 -2.80 13.96 -9.73
N LYS A 3 -2.19 13.38 -10.77
CA LYS A 3 -0.76 12.99 -10.74
C LYS A 3 0.16 14.16 -10.45
N ARG A 4 -0.04 15.30 -11.12
CA ARG A 4 0.77 16.51 -10.93
C ARG A 4 0.65 17.06 -9.51
N ILE A 5 -0.55 17.05 -8.94
CA ILE A 5 -0.79 17.55 -7.57
C ILE A 5 -0.12 16.63 -6.54
N SER A 6 -0.27 15.31 -6.68
CA SER A 6 0.37 14.34 -5.79
C SER A 6 1.90 14.45 -5.86
N LYS A 7 2.47 14.53 -7.08
CA LYS A 7 3.92 14.71 -7.26
C LYS A 7 4.43 15.96 -6.55
N LEU A 8 3.77 17.12 -6.75
CA LEU A 8 4.17 18.37 -6.10
C LEU A 8 4.19 18.25 -4.57
N ARG A 9 3.14 17.64 -3.97
CA ARG A 9 3.08 17.42 -2.52
C ARG A 9 4.21 16.54 -2.00
N LEU A 10 4.51 15.46 -2.72
CA LEU A 10 5.60 14.53 -2.36
C LEU A 10 6.98 15.15 -2.57
N GLU A 11 7.15 16.02 -3.56
CA GLU A 11 8.38 16.81 -3.79
C GLU A 11 8.60 17.82 -2.66
N MET A 12 7.55 18.55 -2.25
CA MET A 12 7.62 19.49 -1.12
C MET A 12 7.97 18.78 0.20
N ALA A 13 7.52 17.53 0.38
CA ALA A 13 7.89 16.70 1.52
C ALA A 13 9.26 16.01 1.38
N GLY A 14 9.95 16.16 0.24
CA GLY A 14 11.27 15.56 0.00
C GLY A 14 11.29 14.04 -0.19
N ILE A 15 10.12 13.42 -0.39
CA ILE A 15 9.96 11.96 -0.44
C ILE A 15 9.67 11.41 -1.84
N TRP A 16 9.37 12.28 -2.83
CA TRP A 16 9.08 11.85 -4.21
C TRP A 16 10.15 10.91 -4.78
N LYS A 17 11.42 11.16 -4.46
CA LYS A 17 12.58 10.37 -4.90
C LYS A 17 12.56 8.89 -4.47
N TYR A 18 11.74 8.52 -3.49
CA TYR A 18 11.61 7.13 -3.03
C TYR A 18 10.54 6.34 -3.80
N PHE A 19 9.74 7.01 -4.65
CA PHE A 19 8.69 6.37 -5.44
C PHE A 19 9.16 6.14 -6.89
N PHE A 20 9.12 4.89 -7.34
CA PHE A 20 9.56 4.48 -8.67
C PHE A 20 8.40 4.28 -9.66
N CYS A 21 7.31 3.65 -9.21
CA CYS A 21 6.08 3.41 -9.95
C CYS A 21 4.87 3.84 -9.11
N GLY A 22 3.69 3.97 -9.74
CA GLY A 22 2.45 4.18 -9.02
C GLY A 22 1.25 4.46 -9.91
N ALA A 23 0.08 4.48 -9.28
CA ALA A 23 -1.17 4.94 -9.87
C ALA A 23 -1.77 6.11 -9.09
N PHE A 24 -2.61 6.89 -9.76
CA PHE A 24 -3.19 8.13 -9.25
C PHE A 24 -4.71 8.09 -9.36
N ALA A 25 -5.41 9.06 -8.78
CA ALA A 25 -6.88 9.08 -8.82
C ALA A 25 -7.49 9.15 -10.24
N GLU A 26 -6.70 9.54 -11.26
CA GLU A 26 -7.13 9.49 -12.67
C GLU A 26 -7.08 8.07 -13.27
N ASP A 27 -6.52 7.10 -12.55
CA ASP A 27 -6.33 5.72 -13.01
C ASP A 27 -7.50 4.80 -12.72
N GLY A 28 -8.43 5.18 -11.85
CA GLY A 28 -9.59 4.36 -11.51
C GLY A 28 -10.61 5.13 -10.66
N ASN A 29 -11.84 4.65 -10.62
CA ASN A 29 -12.92 5.22 -9.81
C ASN A 29 -12.97 4.65 -8.38
N ASP A 30 -12.21 3.59 -8.09
CA ASP A 30 -12.08 2.99 -6.78
C ASP A 30 -10.63 2.55 -6.47
N LYS A 31 -10.40 2.15 -5.22
CA LYS A 31 -9.07 1.74 -4.74
C LYS A 31 -8.58 0.44 -5.37
N THR A 32 -9.46 -0.49 -5.68
CA THR A 32 -9.11 -1.75 -6.35
C THR A 32 -8.55 -1.49 -7.74
N LEU A 33 -9.20 -0.65 -8.55
CA LEU A 33 -8.72 -0.30 -9.88
C LEU A 33 -7.41 0.50 -9.84
N ILE A 34 -7.29 1.46 -8.92
CA ILE A 34 -6.08 2.25 -8.77
C ILE A 34 -4.91 1.34 -8.36
N LEU A 35 -5.09 0.50 -7.33
CA LEU A 35 -4.07 -0.44 -6.88
C LEU A 35 -3.70 -1.45 -7.99
N GLY A 36 -4.69 -1.98 -8.71
CA GLY A 36 -4.47 -2.89 -9.83
C GLY A 36 -3.62 -2.26 -10.94
N LYS A 37 -3.89 -1.00 -11.32
CA LYS A 37 -3.04 -0.28 -12.28
C LYS A 37 -1.65 0.00 -11.74
N SER A 38 -1.51 0.23 -10.44
CA SER A 38 -0.19 0.38 -9.81
C SER A 38 0.62 -0.91 -9.95
N LEU A 39 0.04 -2.07 -9.62
CA LEU A 39 0.69 -3.37 -9.73
C LEU A 39 1.13 -3.67 -11.16
N ILE A 40 0.27 -3.40 -12.16
CA ILE A 40 0.62 -3.56 -13.58
C ILE A 40 1.86 -2.73 -13.94
N ARG A 41 1.87 -1.44 -13.59
CA ARG A 41 3.01 -0.55 -13.87
C ARG A 41 4.28 -0.97 -13.14
N CYS A 42 4.17 -1.50 -11.93
CA CYS A 42 5.33 -1.97 -11.19
C CYS A 42 5.87 -3.27 -11.81
N ARG A 43 5.01 -4.17 -12.30
CA ARG A 43 5.43 -5.35 -13.10
C ARG A 43 6.11 -4.96 -14.40
N GLU A 44 5.71 -3.88 -15.06
CA GLU A 44 6.42 -3.37 -16.25
C GLU A 44 7.85 -2.89 -15.95
N VAL A 45 8.17 -2.59 -14.68
CA VAL A 45 9.49 -2.08 -14.26
C VAL A 45 10.38 -3.17 -13.66
N TRP A 46 9.80 -4.13 -12.93
CA TRP A 46 10.54 -5.19 -12.23
C TRP A 46 10.12 -6.62 -12.62
N ASP A 47 9.38 -6.78 -13.71
CA ASP A 47 8.92 -8.05 -14.27
C ASP A 47 8.25 -8.95 -13.21
N ASP A 48 8.64 -10.23 -13.21
CA ASP A 48 8.13 -11.28 -12.33
C ASP A 48 8.53 -11.11 -10.87
N PHE A 49 9.35 -10.10 -10.53
CA PHE A 49 9.66 -9.78 -9.14
C PHE A 49 8.45 -9.20 -8.40
N ILE A 50 7.38 -8.77 -9.08
CA ILE A 50 6.18 -8.22 -8.44
C ILE A 50 5.01 -9.21 -8.58
N SER A 51 4.75 -9.96 -7.51
CA SER A 51 3.56 -10.79 -7.35
C SER A 51 2.64 -10.20 -6.28
N ASN A 52 1.40 -10.69 -6.17
CA ASN A 52 0.47 -10.11 -5.20
C ASN A 52 0.91 -10.44 -3.75
N GLU A 53 1.49 -11.63 -3.57
CA GLU A 53 1.98 -12.12 -2.28
C GLU A 53 3.23 -11.38 -1.78
N ASN A 54 4.03 -10.76 -2.65
CA ASN A 54 5.23 -10.02 -2.23
C ASN A 54 5.04 -8.49 -2.24
N VAL A 55 3.79 -8.03 -2.24
CA VAL A 55 3.44 -6.62 -2.09
C VAL A 55 2.73 -6.40 -0.76
N ILE A 56 3.16 -5.35 -0.06
CA ILE A 56 2.49 -4.84 1.14
C ILE A 56 1.88 -3.49 0.78
N TYR A 57 0.55 -3.41 0.84
CA TYR A 57 -0.20 -2.16 0.71
C TYR A 57 -0.38 -1.51 2.08
N ILE A 58 -0.06 -0.22 2.16
CA ILE A 58 -0.19 0.56 3.40
C ILE A 58 -1.23 1.65 3.17
N GLY A 59 -2.23 1.75 4.05
CA GLY A 59 -3.31 2.73 3.93
C GLY A 59 -4.03 2.97 5.26
N ASP A 60 -4.93 3.95 5.27
CA ASP A 60 -5.65 4.40 6.47
C ASP A 60 -7.17 4.18 6.35
N HIS A 61 -7.68 3.98 5.14
CA HIS A 61 -9.12 3.93 4.86
C HIS A 61 -9.63 2.49 4.65
N PRO A 62 -10.89 2.17 5.04
CA PRO A 62 -11.48 0.85 4.77
C PRO A 62 -11.44 0.43 3.30
N HIS A 63 -11.60 1.38 2.37
CA HIS A 63 -11.48 1.14 0.93
C HIS A 63 -10.09 0.68 0.51
N ASP A 64 -9.03 1.08 1.22
CA ASP A 64 -7.67 0.61 0.95
C ASP A 64 -7.54 -0.86 1.33
N ALA A 65 -8.03 -1.23 2.52
CA ALA A 65 -8.00 -2.60 3.01
C ALA A 65 -8.84 -3.55 2.13
N ILE A 66 -10.05 -3.13 1.75
CA ILE A 66 -10.93 -3.89 0.83
C ILE A 66 -10.26 -4.06 -0.53
N GLY A 67 -9.65 -3.00 -1.08
CA GLY A 67 -8.96 -3.07 -2.36
C GLY A 67 -7.76 -4.01 -2.34
N ALA A 68 -6.98 -4.02 -1.25
CA ALA A 68 -5.87 -4.95 -1.07
C ALA A 68 -6.35 -6.41 -1.02
N GLN A 69 -7.39 -6.68 -0.22
CA GLN A 69 -7.96 -8.03 -0.10
C GLN A 69 -8.50 -8.53 -1.44
N ALA A 70 -9.20 -7.69 -2.19
CA ALA A 70 -9.74 -8.04 -3.51
C ALA A 70 -8.63 -8.41 -4.52
N LEU A 71 -7.43 -7.87 -4.34
CA LEU A 71 -6.26 -8.15 -5.20
C LEU A 71 -5.31 -9.19 -4.59
N GLY A 72 -5.61 -9.76 -3.43
CA GLY A 72 -4.73 -10.74 -2.76
C GLY A 72 -3.40 -10.14 -2.26
N VAL A 73 -3.36 -8.83 -2.02
CA VAL A 73 -2.18 -8.12 -1.54
C VAL A 73 -2.22 -8.01 -0.01
N GLN A 74 -1.07 -8.11 0.65
CA GLN A 74 -0.99 -7.91 2.10
C GLN A 74 -1.31 -6.46 2.45
N PHE A 75 -2.00 -6.21 3.57
CA PHE A 75 -2.35 -4.85 4.00
C PHE A 75 -1.84 -4.53 5.40
N ILE A 76 -1.33 -3.31 5.60
CA ILE A 76 -1.06 -2.72 6.91
C ILE A 76 -1.86 -1.42 7.02
N GLY A 77 -2.67 -1.31 8.06
CA GLY A 77 -3.39 -0.10 8.43
C GLY A 77 -2.50 0.86 9.21
N ILE A 78 -2.49 2.15 8.84
CA ILE A 78 -1.88 3.21 9.65
C ILE A 78 -2.91 4.31 9.83
N THR A 79 -3.54 4.38 11.00
CA THR A 79 -4.67 5.29 11.24
C THR A 79 -4.83 5.64 12.71
N ASN A 80 -5.23 6.87 13.00
CA ASN A 80 -5.65 7.29 14.34
C ASN A 80 -7.08 6.87 14.70
N GLN A 81 -7.77 6.18 13.79
CA GLN A 81 -9.13 5.67 13.91
C GLN A 81 -9.15 4.15 13.64
N PRO A 82 -8.47 3.33 14.46
CA PRO A 82 -8.31 1.89 14.23
C PRO A 82 -9.65 1.14 14.12
N GLU A 83 -10.69 1.63 14.78
CA GLU A 83 -12.04 1.08 14.71
C GLU A 83 -12.64 1.04 13.30
N ARG A 84 -12.15 1.85 12.37
CA ARG A 84 -12.60 1.83 10.96
C ARG A 84 -12.05 0.62 10.21
N LEU A 85 -10.91 0.09 10.64
CA LEU A 85 -10.24 -1.04 10.01
C LEU A 85 -10.46 -2.36 10.75
N HIS A 86 -11.00 -2.30 11.99
CA HIS A 86 -11.43 -3.48 12.73
C HIS A 86 -12.48 -4.28 11.94
N GLY A 87 -12.41 -5.60 12.01
CA GLY A 87 -13.19 -6.55 11.21
C GLY A 87 -12.68 -6.72 9.77
N ILE A 88 -11.68 -5.94 9.34
CA ILE A 88 -11.05 -6.08 8.01
C ILE A 88 -9.61 -6.57 8.19
N VAL A 89 -8.81 -5.95 9.06
CA VAL A 89 -7.37 -6.25 9.24
C VAL A 89 -6.86 -6.13 10.69
N ASP A 90 -7.53 -6.77 11.62
CA ASP A 90 -7.40 -6.58 13.08
C ASP A 90 -5.97 -6.55 13.65
N ASN A 91 -5.09 -7.45 13.22
CA ASN A 91 -3.74 -7.58 13.79
C ASN A 91 -2.66 -6.79 13.04
N ARG A 92 -3.06 -5.84 12.19
CA ARG A 92 -2.15 -5.11 11.29
C ARG A 92 -2.41 -3.62 11.23
N ILE A 93 -2.84 -3.05 12.35
CA ILE A 93 -3.18 -1.63 12.44
C ILE A 93 -2.23 -0.93 13.42
N HIS A 94 -1.59 0.13 12.95
CA HIS A 94 -0.76 1.04 13.74
C HIS A 94 -1.43 2.40 13.86
N SER A 95 -1.23 3.07 14.99
CA SER A 95 -1.84 4.41 15.20
C SER A 95 -1.18 5.51 14.35
N ASP A 96 0.11 5.37 14.09
CA ASP A 96 0.96 6.27 13.29
C ASP A 96 2.33 5.62 13.06
N TYR A 97 3.30 6.39 12.55
CA TYR A 97 4.67 5.94 12.25
C TYR A 97 5.65 6.03 13.44
N ARG A 98 5.19 6.37 14.67
CA ARG A 98 6.08 6.55 15.82
C ARG A 98 6.61 5.22 16.37
N ASP A 99 5.85 4.14 16.24
CA ASP A 99 6.35 2.79 16.49
C ASP A 99 6.96 2.20 15.21
N LEU A 100 8.07 2.79 14.77
CA LEU A 100 8.78 2.35 13.57
C LEU A 100 9.26 0.89 13.72
N ASN A 101 9.68 0.48 14.92
CA ASN A 101 10.13 -0.89 15.16
C ASN A 101 8.98 -1.90 15.01
N GLY A 102 7.82 -1.61 15.59
CA GLY A 102 6.63 -2.43 15.43
C GLY A 102 6.20 -2.55 13.97
N LEU A 103 6.21 -1.44 13.22
CA LEU A 103 5.90 -1.42 11.80
C LEU A 103 6.90 -2.28 11.00
N LEU A 104 8.20 -2.11 11.21
CA LEU A 104 9.24 -2.85 10.49
C LEU A 104 9.19 -4.35 10.81
N ILE A 105 8.95 -4.74 12.06
CA ILE A 105 8.77 -6.15 12.44
C ILE A 105 7.55 -6.74 11.74
N GLN A 106 6.46 -5.98 11.62
CA GLN A 106 5.28 -6.44 10.90
C GLN A 106 5.54 -6.57 9.40
N MET A 107 6.22 -5.60 8.79
CA MET A 107 6.59 -5.67 7.38
C MET A 107 7.48 -6.89 7.11
N ASP A 108 8.49 -7.13 7.94
CA ASP A 108 9.38 -8.29 7.85
C ASP A 108 8.60 -9.62 7.96
N ARG A 109 7.68 -9.72 8.92
CA ARG A 109 6.81 -10.90 9.06
C ARG A 109 5.94 -11.12 7.84
N LEU A 110 5.38 -10.08 7.23
CA LEU A 110 4.56 -10.23 6.03
C LEU A 110 5.41 -10.61 4.82
N TRP A 111 6.60 -10.02 4.69
CA TRP A 111 7.53 -10.28 3.60
C TRP A 111 8.09 -11.70 3.63
N ASN A 112 8.47 -12.20 4.81
CA ASN A 112 9.10 -13.51 4.98
C ASN A 112 8.12 -14.67 5.13
N ASN A 113 6.83 -14.43 5.42
CA ASN A 113 5.79 -15.46 5.48
C ASN A 113 5.02 -15.61 4.15
N SER A 114 5.36 -14.86 3.11
CA SER A 114 4.84 -15.13 1.78
C SER A 114 5.40 -16.46 1.29
N PRO A 115 4.56 -17.40 0.82
CA PRO A 115 5.06 -18.70 0.37
C PRO A 115 6.08 -18.48 -0.74
N ALA A 116 7.27 -19.07 -0.58
CA ALA A 116 8.24 -19.13 -1.64
C ALA A 116 7.58 -19.84 -2.84
N THR A 117 7.51 -19.13 -3.97
CA THR A 117 7.09 -19.70 -5.25
C THR A 117 8.11 -20.70 -5.77
#